data_AF-A0A443QAF9-F1
#
_entry.id   AF-A0A443QAF9-F1
#
_cell.length_a   1.000
_cell.length_b   1.000
_cell.length_c   1.000
_cell.angle_alpha   90.00
_cell.angle_beta   90.00
_cell.angle_gamma   90.00
#
_symmetry.space_group_name_H-M   'P 1'
#
loop_
_entity.id
_entity.type
_entity.pdbx_description
1 polymer ?
#
loop_
_entity_poly.entity_id
_entity_poly.type
_entity_poly.pdbx_seq_one_letter_code
_entity_poly.pdbx_strand_id
1 'polypeptide(L)' 'MDPWDANFLNVDIVFLLDILIAANFMKIKVLFNKCCKKIYSMSKGKSSEEIKHMLKEICGLTDEDLQRIADKYEWMARVD' A
#
# COMPACT_ATOMS: atom_id res chain seq x y z
N MET A 1 1.06 10.53 10.76
CA MET A 1 0.89 11.14 9.43
C MET A 1 0.41 12.56 9.68
N ASP A 2 0.85 13.55 8.90
CA ASP A 2 0.37 14.93 9.06
C ASP A 2 -1.16 14.99 8.79
N PRO A 3 -1.94 15.84 9.50
CA PRO A 3 -3.36 16.00 9.24
C PRO A 3 -3.71 16.30 7.77
N TRP A 4 -2.89 17.10 7.08
CA TRP A 4 -3.12 17.41 5.67
C TRP A 4 -2.97 16.16 4.79
N ASP A 5 -1.92 15.38 5.02
CA ASP A 5 -1.69 14.12 4.29
C ASP A 5 -2.81 13.12 4.54
N ALA A 6 -3.28 13.04 5.79
CA ALA A 6 -4.35 12.13 6.16
C ALA A 6 -5.66 12.48 5.45
N ASN A 7 -5.94 13.77 5.28
CA ASN A 7 -7.10 14.27 4.53
C ASN A 7 -6.92 14.08 3.01
N PHE A 8 -5.74 14.40 2.47
CA PHE A 8 -5.42 14.22 1.05
C PHE A 8 -5.53 12.75 0.61
N LEU A 9 -5.02 11.83 1.44
CA LEU A 9 -5.08 10.39 1.21
C LEU A 9 -6.39 9.77 1.71
N ASN A 10 -7.38 10.56 2.12
CA ASN A 10 -8.71 10.07 2.48
C ASN A 10 -9.58 9.85 1.24
N VAL A 11 -9.10 8.97 0.38
CA VAL A 11 -9.70 8.56 -0.88
C VAL A 11 -9.99 7.06 -0.83
N ASP A 12 -10.73 6.54 -1.79
CA ASP A 12 -10.92 5.11 -1.91
C ASP A 12 -9.59 4.39 -2.22
N ILE A 13 -9.57 3.08 -1.99
CA ILE A 13 -8.34 2.30 -2.12
C ILE A 13 -7.83 2.22 -3.55
N VAL A 14 -8.71 2.27 -4.55
CA VAL A 14 -8.31 2.22 -5.97
C VAL A 14 -7.55 3.49 -6.31
N PHE A 15 -8.09 4.65 -5.96
CA PHE A 15 -7.43 5.92 -6.19
C PHE A 15 -6.13 6.07 -5.37
N LEU A 16 -6.09 5.54 -4.14
CA LEU A 16 -4.88 5.53 -3.31
C LEU A 16 -3.75 4.70 -3.95
N LEU A 17 -4.09 3.62 -4.64
CA LEU A 17 -3.15 2.77 -5.36
C LEU A 17 -2.65 3.45 -6.64
N ASP A 18 -3.51 4.16 -7.38
CA ASP A 18 -3.09 4.98 -8.52
C ASP A 18 -2.05 6.04 -8.10
N ILE A 19 -2.30 6.72 -6.98
CA ILE A 19 -1.35 7.69 -6.40
C ILE A 19 -0.03 7.00 -6.02
N LEU A 20 -0.09 5.79 -5.42
CA LEU A 20 1.09 5.01 -5.05
C LEU A 20 1.94 4.66 -6.29
N ILE A 21 1.31 4.18 -7.36
CA ILE A 21 1.98 3.81 -8.63
C ILE A 21 2.59 5.05 -9.27
N ALA A 22 1.83 6.16 -9.37
CA ALA A 22 2.33 7.42 -9.89
C ALA A 22 3.52 7.95 -9.08
N ALA A 23 3.45 7.89 -7.75
CA ALA A 23 4.53 8.29 -6.87
C ALA A 23 5.80 7.44 -7.06
N ASN A 24 5.65 6.14 -7.29
CA ASN A 24 6.77 5.25 -7.60
C ASN A 24 7.39 5.58 -8.98
N PHE A 25 6.56 5.74 -10.01
CA PHE A 25 6.99 6.10 -11.36
C PHE A 25 7.75 7.43 -11.39
N MET A 26 7.23 8.45 -10.72
CA MET A 26 7.84 9.78 -10.60
C MET A 26 9.00 9.84 -9.60
N LYS A 27 9.32 8.74 -8.91
CA LYS A 27 10.36 8.64 -7.88
C LYS A 27 10.16 9.59 -6.68
N ILE A 28 8.91 9.91 -6.34
CA ILE A 28 8.56 10.75 -5.19
C ILE A 28 8.44 9.88 -3.93
N LYS A 29 9.59 9.54 -3.35
CA LYS A 29 9.71 8.63 -2.20
C LYS A 29 8.84 9.02 -1.00
N VAL A 30 8.67 10.31 -0.73
CA VAL A 30 7.88 10.81 0.40
C VAL A 30 6.39 10.49 0.23
N LEU A 31 5.83 10.69 -0.98
CA LEU A 31 4.43 10.41 -1.28
C LEU A 31 4.16 8.91 -1.27
N PHE A 32 5.04 8.13 -1.90
CA PHE A 32 4.96 6.67 -1.89
C PHE A 32 4.88 6.11 -0.46
N ASN A 33 5.76 6.57 0.43
CA ASN A 33 5.78 6.14 1.82
C ASN A 33 4.50 6.55 2.59
N LYS A 34 3.89 7.70 2.27
CA LYS A 34 2.63 8.14 2.88
C LYS A 34 1.46 7.26 2.42
N CYS A 35 1.39 6.93 1.13
CA CYS A 35 0.39 5.99 0.60
C CYS A 35 0.53 4.60 1.24
N CYS A 36 1.75 4.05 1.34
CA CYS A 36 1.98 2.78 2.04
C CYS A 36 1.48 2.79 3.50
N LYS A 37 1.73 3.89 4.24
CA LYS A 37 1.24 4.02 5.62
C LYS A 37 -0.28 4.08 5.71
N LYS A 38 -0.96 4.73 4.76
CA LYS A 38 -2.44 4.76 4.71
C LYS A 38 -3.00 3.38 4.40
N ILE A 39 -2.45 2.68 3.41
CA ILE A 39 -2.83 1.30 3.05
C ILE A 39 -2.65 0.38 4.27
N TYR A 40 -1.51 0.47 4.96
CA TYR A 40 -1.27 -0.30 6.19
C TYR A 40 -2.30 0.01 7.30
N SER A 41 -2.68 1.28 7.46
CA SER A 41 -3.71 1.65 8.42
C SER A 41 -5.08 1.07 8.07
N MET A 42 -5.38 0.85 6.78
CA MET A 42 -6.61 0.23 6.30
C MET A 42 -6.56 -1.30 6.36
N SER A 43 -5.35 -1.87 6.37
CA SER A 43 -5.13 -3.31 6.45
C SER A 43 -5.05 -3.84 7.87
N LYS A 44 -4.99 -2.95 8.88
CA LYS A 44 -5.11 -3.35 10.29
C LYS A 44 -6.40 -4.13 10.50
N GLY A 45 -6.27 -5.39 10.94
CA GLY A 45 -7.39 -6.31 11.19
C GLY A 45 -7.77 -7.18 10.00
N LYS A 46 -7.04 -7.13 8.88
CA LYS A 46 -7.15 -8.08 7.75
C LYS A 46 -5.97 -9.06 7.77
N SER A 47 -6.19 -10.30 7.33
CA SER A 47 -5.11 -11.29 7.25
C SER A 47 -4.12 -10.95 6.13
N SER A 48 -2.90 -11.49 6.21
CA SER A 48 -1.88 -11.31 5.17
C SER A 48 -2.35 -11.82 3.80
N GLU A 49 -3.14 -12.90 3.77
CA GLU A 49 -3.75 -13.42 2.54
C GLU A 49 -4.76 -12.45 1.94
N GLU A 50 -5.63 -11.84 2.75
CA GLU A 50 -6.62 -10.86 2.27
C GLU A 50 -5.95 -9.62 1.68
N ILE A 51 -4.84 -9.18 2.28
CA ILE A 51 -4.04 -8.06 1.78
C ILE A 51 -3.38 -8.43 0.46
N LYS A 52 -2.75 -9.61 0.36
CA LYS A 52 -2.12 -10.09 -0.87
C LYS A 52 -3.13 -10.28 -2.00
N HIS A 53 -4.29 -10.88 -1.70
CA HIS A 53 -5.36 -11.07 -2.67
C HIS A 53 -5.86 -9.73 -3.21
N MET A 54 -6.10 -8.77 -2.31
CA MET A 54 -6.53 -7.43 -2.70
C MET A 54 -5.50 -6.73 -3.60
N LEU A 55 -4.21 -6.87 -3.26
CA LEU A 55 -3.12 -6.31 -4.06
C LEU A 55 -2.94 -6.99 -5.41
N LYS A 56 -3.22 -8.30 -5.53
CA LYS A 56 -3.21 -9.01 -6.83
C LYS A 56 -4.38 -8.57 -7.71
N GLU A 57 -5.60 -8.60 -7.18
CA GLU A 57 -6.80 -8.33 -7.99
C GLU A 57 -6.96 -6.87 -8.37
N ILE A 58 -6.64 -5.94 -7.46
CA ILE A 58 -6.85 -4.50 -7.71
C ILE A 58 -5.65 -3.88 -8.43
N CYS A 59 -4.42 -4.29 -8.11
CA CYS A 59 -3.22 -3.63 -8.62
C CYS A 59 -2.53 -4.38 -9.76
N GLY A 60 -2.95 -5.59 -10.09
CA GLY A 60 -2.26 -6.46 -11.06
C GLY A 60 -0.83 -6.80 -10.65
N LEU A 61 -0.51 -6.73 -9.34
CA LEU A 61 0.83 -7.01 -8.85
C LEU A 61 1.14 -8.50 -8.98
N THR A 62 2.34 -8.78 -9.51
CA THR A 62 2.84 -10.14 -9.62
C THR A 62 3.29 -10.67 -8.25
N ASP A 63 3.42 -11.98 -8.14
CA ASP A 63 3.99 -12.60 -6.94
C ASP A 63 5.40 -12.07 -6.60
N GLU A 64 6.20 -11.73 -7.62
CA GLU A 64 7.51 -11.13 -7.42
C GLU A 64 7.44 -9.72 -6.81
N ASP A 65 6.47 -8.90 -7.26
CA ASP A 65 6.28 -7.57 -6.70
C ASP A 65 5.79 -7.64 -5.25
N LEU A 66 4.89 -8.59 -4.96
CA LEU A 66 4.44 -8.85 -3.59
C LEU A 66 5.57 -9.35 -2.69
N GLN A 67 6.44 -10.22 -3.20
CA GLN A 67 7.63 -10.69 -2.48
C GLN A 67 8.57 -9.52 -2.16
N ARG A 68 8.85 -8.65 -3.14
CA ARG A 68 9.67 -7.44 -2.93
C ARG A 68 9.04 -6.48 -1.92
N ILE A 69 7.73 -6.30 -1.96
CA ILE A 69 7.00 -5.47 -0.99
C ILE A 69 7.06 -6.14 0.40
N ALA A 70 6.95 -7.47 0.50
CA ALA A 70 7.01 -8.20 1.76
C ALA A 70 8.40 -8.12 2.39
N ASP A 71 9.45 -8.34 1.60
CA ASP A 71 10.85 -8.23 2.05
C ASP A 71 11.19 -6.81 2.51
N LYS A 72 10.59 -5.81 1.86
CA LYS A 72 10.80 -4.39 2.17
C LYS A 72 9.95 -3.91 3.36
N TYR A 73 8.84 -4.57 3.64
CA TYR A 73 7.87 -4.13 4.61
C TYR A 73 7.40 -5.27 5.52
N GLU A 74 7.98 -5.30 6.73
CA GLU A 74 7.69 -6.26 7.80
C GLU A 74 6.20 -6.43 8.13
N TRP A 75 5.36 -5.46 7.79
CA TRP A 75 3.93 -5.53 8.10
C TRP A 75 3.13 -6.49 7.22
N MET A 76 3.60 -6.83 6.01
CA MET A 76 2.97 -7.89 5.20
C MET A 76 3.39 -9.29 5.64
N ALA A 77 4.51 -9.41 6.36
CA ALA A 77 5.00 -10.67 6.90
C ALA A 77 4.30 -11.08 8.20
N ARG A 78 3.46 -10.21 8.79
CA ARG A 78 2.67 -10.56 9.98
C ARG A 78 1.54 -11.50 9.58
N VAL A 79 1.71 -12.76 9.96
CA VAL A 79 0.65 -13.76 10.02
C VAL A 79 0.03 -13.59 11.40
N ASP A 80 -0.98 -12.73 11.51
CA ASP A 80 -1.86 -12.71 12.68
C ASP A 80 -2.98 -13.74 12.45
#